data_AF-A0A0M7A6P9-F1
#
_entry.id   AF-A0A0M7A6P9-F1
#
_cell.length_a   1.000
_cell.length_b   1.000
_cell.length_c   1.000
_cell.angle_alpha   90.00
_cell.angle_beta   90.00
_cell.angle_gamma   90.00
#
_symmetry.space_group_name_H-M   'P 1'
#
loop_
_entity.id
_entity.type
_entity.pdbx_description
1 polymer ?
#
loop_
_entity_poly.entity_id
_entity_poly.type
_entity_poly.pdbx_seq_one_letter_code
_entity_poly.pdbx_strand_id
1 'polypeptide(L)'
;MVQTQYFSDLIVKVAVDRDKAAFVELFDHFAPRLKGYLMKQGADAAIAEEIAQDVMVTLWRKANLFDPRKSSASTWLFRVARNRRIDRLRRQKTSELDPDEPLLQPAPLPDVSEEMDARLREERVREALGKLPEEQREVVRLAFFLGQSHSEISESTGLPLGTVKSRIRLAFGRLRQLIEADEAVDVD
;
A
#
# COMPACT_ATOMS: atom_id res chain seq x y z
N MET A 1 -2.04 -17.22 -7.53
CA MET A 1 -2.57 -16.38 -8.63
C MET A 1 -4.10 -16.31 -8.68
N VAL A 2 -4.85 -17.38 -8.35
CA VAL A 2 -6.33 -17.44 -8.47
C VAL A 2 -7.06 -16.36 -7.66
N GLN A 3 -6.65 -16.11 -6.42
CA GLN A 3 -7.32 -15.16 -5.51
C GLN A 3 -7.17 -13.68 -5.95
N THR A 4 -6.04 -13.32 -6.59
CA THR A 4 -5.79 -11.96 -7.09
C THR A 4 -6.71 -11.61 -8.26
N GLN A 5 -6.96 -12.59 -9.14
CA GLN A 5 -7.88 -12.42 -10.26
C GLN A 5 -9.32 -12.27 -9.77
N TYR A 6 -9.72 -13.09 -8.78
CA TYR A 6 -11.06 -13.07 -8.20
C TYR A 6 -11.49 -11.67 -7.72
N PHE A 7 -10.71 -11.02 -6.86
CA PHE A 7 -11.06 -9.68 -6.37
C PHE A 7 -11.03 -8.63 -7.49
N SER A 8 -10.17 -8.81 -8.49
CA SER A 8 -10.14 -7.91 -9.65
C SER A 8 -11.43 -8.01 -10.46
N ASP A 9 -11.97 -9.22 -10.63
CA ASP A 9 -13.25 -9.46 -11.31
C ASP A 9 -14.43 -8.87 -10.52
N LEU A 10 -14.41 -8.96 -9.19
CA LEU A 10 -15.42 -8.30 -8.35
C LEU A 10 -15.41 -6.78 -8.54
N ILE A 11 -14.23 -6.14 -8.61
CA ILE A 11 -14.15 -4.69 -8.89
C ILE A 11 -14.75 -4.37 -10.26
N VAL A 12 -14.53 -5.21 -11.27
CA VAL A 12 -15.13 -5.03 -12.60
C VAL A 12 -16.65 -5.10 -12.54
N LYS A 13 -17.23 -6.05 -11.79
CA LYS A 13 -18.69 -6.11 -11.56
C LYS A 13 -19.23 -4.85 -10.87
N VAL A 14 -18.51 -4.31 -9.88
CA VAL A 14 -18.87 -3.03 -9.24
C VAL A 14 -18.81 -1.87 -10.24
N ALA A 15 -17.82 -1.87 -11.14
CA ALA A 15 -17.62 -0.82 -12.13
C ALA A 15 -18.71 -0.80 -13.22
N VAL A 16 -19.10 -1.97 -13.72
CA VAL A 16 -20.04 -2.12 -14.84
C VAL A 16 -21.48 -2.13 -14.35
N ASP A 17 -21.78 -2.97 -13.35
CA ASP A 17 -23.16 -3.29 -12.98
C ASP A 17 -23.63 -2.63 -11.69
N ARG A 18 -22.73 -1.90 -10.99
CA ARG A 18 -22.98 -1.43 -9.62
C ARG A 18 -23.41 -2.57 -8.69
N ASP A 19 -22.79 -3.74 -8.88
CA ASP A 19 -23.10 -4.95 -8.12
C ASP A 19 -22.81 -4.74 -6.62
N LYS A 20 -23.88 -4.73 -5.83
CA LYS A 20 -23.81 -4.54 -4.37
C LYS A 20 -23.24 -5.76 -3.67
N ALA A 21 -23.50 -6.97 -4.15
CA ALA A 21 -23.00 -8.19 -3.53
C ALA A 21 -21.47 -8.28 -3.70
N ALA A 22 -20.98 -7.99 -4.91
CA ALA A 22 -19.54 -7.89 -5.17
C ALA A 22 -18.88 -6.81 -4.30
N PHE A 23 -19.55 -5.66 -4.10
CA PHE A 23 -19.04 -4.61 -3.22
C PHE A 23 -18.97 -5.04 -1.75
N VAL A 24 -20.00 -5.72 -1.23
CA VAL A 24 -20.02 -6.22 0.15
C VAL A 24 -18.87 -7.19 0.39
N GLU A 25 -18.63 -8.11 -0.54
CA GLU A 25 -17.52 -9.05 -0.42
C GLU A 25 -16.15 -8.36 -0.44
N LEU A 26 -15.97 -7.37 -1.32
CA LEU A 26 -14.77 -6.53 -1.34
C LEU A 26 -14.62 -5.75 -0.02
N PHE A 27 -15.73 -5.26 0.55
CA PHE A 27 -15.74 -4.54 1.81
C PHE A 27 -15.29 -5.44 2.97
N ASP A 28 -15.96 -6.58 3.15
CA ASP A 28 -15.67 -7.53 4.23
C ASP A 28 -14.23 -8.03 4.16
N HIS A 29 -13.69 -8.18 2.95
CA HIS A 29 -12.30 -8.58 2.76
C HIS A 29 -11.29 -7.44 3.01
N PHE A 30 -11.47 -6.28 2.37
CA PHE A 30 -10.43 -5.24 2.33
C PHE A 30 -10.53 -4.21 3.46
N ALA A 31 -11.73 -3.84 3.93
CA ALA A 31 -11.88 -2.82 4.97
C ALA A 31 -11.07 -3.13 6.24
N PRO A 32 -11.15 -4.34 6.85
CA PRO A 32 -10.34 -4.65 8.05
C PRO A 32 -8.83 -4.69 7.75
N ARG A 33 -8.42 -5.16 6.56
CA ARG A 33 -7.01 -5.21 6.13
C ARG A 33 -6.43 -3.81 5.92
N LEU A 34 -7.19 -2.91 5.32
CA LEU A 34 -6.83 -1.51 5.13
C LEU A 34 -6.68 -0.80 6.47
N LYS A 35 -7.63 -1.00 7.40
CA LYS A 35 -7.55 -0.46 8.77
C LYS A 35 -6.29 -0.97 9.47
N GLY A 36 -6.04 -2.27 9.49
CA GLY A 36 -4.85 -2.86 10.12
C GLY A 36 -3.53 -2.37 9.50
N TYR A 37 -3.48 -2.22 8.17
CA TYR A 37 -2.33 -1.62 7.48
C TYR A 37 -2.10 -0.17 7.92
N LEU A 38 -3.14 0.66 7.96
CA LEU A 38 -3.03 2.07 8.34
C LEU A 38 -2.60 2.23 9.81
N MET A 39 -3.08 1.35 10.69
CA MET A 39 -2.64 1.31 12.10
C MET A 39 -1.15 0.94 12.23
N LYS A 40 -0.67 -0.06 11.46
CA LYS A 40 0.77 -0.37 11.38
C LYS A 40 1.61 0.79 10.84
N GLN A 41 0.99 1.72 10.11
CA GLN A 41 1.60 2.94 9.62
C GLN A 41 1.44 4.11 10.62
N GLY A 42 1.02 3.86 11.86
CA GLY A 42 0.96 4.85 12.93
C GLY A 42 -0.31 5.72 12.95
N ALA A 43 -1.35 5.38 12.19
CA ALA A 43 -2.66 6.01 12.40
C ALA A 43 -3.33 5.42 13.64
N ASP A 44 -4.03 6.24 14.42
CA ASP A 44 -4.92 5.72 15.46
C ASP A 44 -6.08 4.92 14.83
N ALA A 45 -6.79 4.15 15.66
CA ALA A 45 -7.83 3.25 15.20
C ALA A 45 -9.02 3.96 14.52
N ALA A 46 -9.38 5.16 14.99
CA ALA A 46 -10.51 5.91 14.44
C ALA A 46 -10.16 6.48 13.06
N ILE A 47 -8.97 7.04 12.91
CA ILE A 47 -8.49 7.58 11.64
C ILE A 47 -8.23 6.47 10.63
N ALA A 48 -7.67 5.34 11.07
CA ALA A 48 -7.49 4.18 10.19
C ALA A 48 -8.82 3.67 9.65
N GLU A 49 -9.86 3.64 10.48
CA GLU A 49 -11.21 3.23 10.09
C GLU A 49 -11.86 4.24 9.13
N GLU A 50 -11.79 5.53 9.43
CA GLU A 50 -12.29 6.60 8.56
C GLU A 50 -11.66 6.49 7.16
N ILE A 51 -10.34 6.38 7.08
CA ILE A 51 -9.63 6.25 5.80
C ILE A 51 -10.03 4.95 5.08
N ALA A 52 -10.15 3.83 5.80
CA ALA A 52 -10.57 2.56 5.19
C ALA A 52 -11.97 2.67 4.58
N GLN A 53 -12.94 3.27 5.30
CA GLN A 53 -14.28 3.53 4.77
C GLN A 53 -14.23 4.44 3.54
N ASP A 54 -13.43 5.49 3.56
CA ASP A 54 -13.23 6.40 2.44
C ASP A 54 -12.65 5.71 1.18
N VAL A 55 -11.75 4.76 1.38
CA VAL A 55 -11.22 3.91 0.30
C VAL A 55 -12.33 3.05 -0.28
N MET A 56 -13.17 2.44 0.56
CA MET A 56 -14.31 1.65 0.10
C MET A 56 -15.36 2.50 -0.64
N VAL A 57 -15.64 3.72 -0.17
CA VAL A 57 -16.48 4.69 -0.90
C VAL A 57 -15.85 5.07 -2.24
N THR A 58 -14.52 5.20 -2.29
CA THR A 58 -13.78 5.47 -3.53
C THR A 58 -13.90 4.29 -4.50
N LEU A 59 -13.76 3.05 -4.02
CA LEU A 59 -14.01 1.84 -4.80
C LEU A 59 -15.43 1.87 -5.39
N TRP A 60 -16.45 2.06 -4.56
CA TRP A 60 -17.84 2.13 -5.05
C TRP A 60 -18.01 3.19 -6.13
N ARG A 61 -17.53 4.42 -5.91
CA ARG A 61 -17.77 5.55 -6.82
C ARG A 61 -16.91 5.50 -8.09
N LYS A 62 -15.68 4.99 -8.00
CA LYS A 62 -14.63 5.11 -9.02
C LYS A 62 -14.00 3.78 -9.42
N ALA A 63 -14.71 2.66 -9.25
CA ALA A 63 -14.25 1.34 -9.70
C ALA A 63 -13.88 1.31 -11.20
N ASN A 64 -14.50 2.15 -12.02
CA ASN A 64 -14.17 2.30 -13.44
C ASN A 64 -12.74 2.81 -13.73
N LEU A 65 -12.04 3.34 -12.72
CA LEU A 65 -10.63 3.74 -12.85
C LEU A 65 -9.65 2.60 -12.60
N PHE A 66 -10.13 1.44 -12.15
CA PHE A 66 -9.32 0.25 -11.98
C PHE A 66 -9.08 -0.43 -13.35
N ASP A 67 -7.83 -0.80 -13.62
CA ASP A 67 -7.46 -1.60 -14.80
C ASP A 67 -6.74 -2.88 -14.30
N PRO A 68 -7.39 -4.07 -14.39
CA PRO A 68 -6.83 -5.31 -13.88
C PRO A 68 -5.54 -5.72 -14.60
N ARG A 69 -5.27 -5.19 -15.80
CA ARG A 69 -4.02 -5.44 -16.53
C ARG A 69 -2.84 -4.64 -15.99
N LYS A 70 -3.11 -3.57 -15.23
CA LYS A 70 -2.07 -2.65 -14.71
C LYS A 70 -1.79 -2.85 -13.21
N SER A 71 -2.77 -3.35 -12.45
CA SER A 71 -2.59 -3.61 -11.02
C SER A 71 -3.62 -4.61 -10.51
N SER A 72 -3.25 -5.39 -9.49
CA SER A 72 -4.21 -6.15 -8.71
C SER A 72 -5.14 -5.25 -7.89
N ALA A 73 -6.33 -5.76 -7.54
CA ALA A 73 -7.28 -5.12 -6.64
C ALA A 73 -6.61 -4.62 -5.34
N SER A 74 -5.85 -5.48 -4.66
CA SER A 74 -5.13 -5.14 -3.45
C SER A 74 -4.18 -3.96 -3.68
N THR A 75 -3.31 -4.04 -4.69
CA THR A 75 -2.35 -2.98 -5.00
C THR A 75 -3.03 -1.64 -5.20
N TRP A 76 -4.15 -1.63 -5.94
CA TRP A 76 -4.91 -0.42 -6.20
C TRP A 76 -5.52 0.16 -4.92
N LEU A 77 -6.20 -0.65 -4.11
CA LEU A 77 -6.85 -0.21 -2.87
C LEU A 77 -5.84 0.31 -1.84
N PHE A 78 -4.73 -0.40 -1.61
CA PHE A 78 -3.67 0.04 -0.69
C PHE A 78 -2.98 1.33 -1.18
N ARG A 79 -2.84 1.51 -2.50
CA ARG A 79 -2.36 2.77 -3.07
C ARG A 79 -3.31 3.93 -2.80
N VAL A 80 -4.62 3.72 -2.95
CA VAL A 80 -5.63 4.74 -2.63
C VAL A 80 -5.56 5.09 -1.14
N ALA A 81 -5.49 4.10 -0.26
CA ALA A 81 -5.39 4.30 1.19
C ALA A 81 -4.14 5.11 1.58
N ARG A 82 -2.98 4.77 1.02
CA ARG A 82 -1.74 5.52 1.21
C ARG A 82 -1.90 6.98 0.81
N ASN A 83 -2.46 7.24 -0.37
CA ASN A 83 -2.66 8.61 -0.84
C ASN A 83 -3.56 9.40 0.11
N ARG A 84 -4.66 8.81 0.58
CA ARG A 84 -5.56 9.44 1.56
C ARG A 84 -4.87 9.75 2.88
N ARG A 85 -4.06 8.83 3.41
CA ARG A 85 -3.25 9.07 4.62
C ARG A 85 -2.28 10.23 4.43
N ILE A 86 -1.55 10.27 3.30
CA ILE A 86 -0.61 11.36 2.99
C ILE A 86 -1.35 12.69 2.89
N ASP A 87 -2.48 12.73 2.18
CA ASP A 87 -3.29 13.94 2.03
C ASP A 87 -3.79 14.45 3.38
N ARG A 88 -4.16 13.55 4.30
CA ARG A 88 -4.55 13.91 5.67
C ARG A 88 -3.38 14.50 6.47
N LEU A 89 -2.23 13.83 6.48
CA LEU A 89 -1.03 14.32 7.19
C LEU A 89 -0.59 15.70 6.68
N ARG A 90 -0.75 15.97 5.38
CA ARG A 90 -0.47 17.29 4.79
C ARG A 90 -1.42 18.37 5.32
N ARG A 91 -2.70 18.04 5.50
CA ARG A 91 -3.69 18.96 6.09
C ARG A 91 -3.42 19.21 7.57
N GLN A 92 -3.06 18.16 8.32
CA GLN A 92 -2.67 18.26 9.72
C GLN A 92 -1.43 19.14 9.89
N LYS A 93 -0.36 18.91 9.12
CA LYS A 93 0.85 19.76 9.14
C LYS A 93 0.60 21.23 8.77
N THR A 94 -0.45 21.51 8.01
CA THR A 94 -0.88 22.90 7.70
C THR A 94 -1.72 23.51 8.84
N SER A 95 -2.36 22.66 9.65
CA SER A 95 -3.25 23.03 10.76
C SER A 95 -2.55 23.04 12.13
N GLU A 96 -1.42 22.35 12.27
CA GLU A 96 -0.63 22.21 13.50
C GLU A 96 0.33 23.38 13.70
N LEU A 97 -0.26 24.55 14.01
CA LEU A 97 0.33 25.52 14.94
C LEU A 97 -0.40 25.36 16.28
N ASP A 98 -0.29 24.20 16.93
CA ASP A 98 -0.50 24.08 18.39
C ASP A 98 0.00 22.71 18.91
N PRO A 99 0.73 22.63 20.04
CA PRO A 99 1.28 21.38 20.55
C PRO A 99 0.52 20.92 21.80
N ASP A 100 -0.22 19.82 21.72
CA ASP A 100 -0.39 18.86 22.82
C ASP A 100 -1.33 17.74 22.40
N GLU A 101 -0.80 16.54 22.14
CA GLU A 101 -1.61 15.32 22.34
C GLU A 101 -0.76 14.08 22.69
N PRO A 102 -1.17 13.25 23.67
CA PRO A 102 -0.35 12.18 24.23
C PRO A 102 -0.48 10.84 23.49
N LEU A 103 0.61 10.06 23.51
CA LEU A 103 0.77 8.72 22.93
C LEU A 103 -0.13 7.66 23.60
N LEU A 104 -0.86 6.85 22.80
CA LEU A 104 -1.62 5.69 23.27
C LEU A 104 -1.12 4.35 22.67
N GLN A 105 -1.31 3.32 23.49
CA GLN A 105 -0.67 2.00 23.57
C GLN A 105 -1.17 0.96 22.52
N PRO A 106 -0.44 -0.16 22.30
CA PRO A 106 -0.71 -1.08 21.20
C PRO A 106 -1.87 -2.05 21.47
N ALA A 107 -2.68 -2.30 20.43
CA ALA A 107 -3.75 -3.30 20.41
C ALA A 107 -3.31 -4.59 19.67
N PRO A 108 -3.85 -5.78 20.04
CA PRO A 108 -3.38 -7.07 19.52
C PRO A 108 -3.85 -7.38 18.10
N LEU A 109 -3.03 -8.13 17.36
CA LEU A 109 -3.24 -8.57 15.98
C LEU A 109 -4.10 -9.84 15.91
N PRO A 110 -5.09 -9.96 15.01
CA PRO A 110 -5.73 -11.24 14.71
C PRO A 110 -5.16 -11.94 13.48
N ASP A 111 -4.66 -13.14 13.77
CA ASP A 111 -4.77 -14.50 13.19
C ASP A 111 -4.53 -14.87 11.71
N VAL A 112 -4.10 -16.12 11.60
CA VAL A 112 -3.22 -16.80 10.66
C VAL A 112 -4.01 -17.84 9.86
N SER A 113 -4.07 -17.70 8.54
CA SER A 113 -4.51 -18.82 7.67
C SER A 113 -4.00 -18.77 6.21
N GLU A 114 -3.02 -17.92 5.88
CA GLU A 114 -2.33 -17.90 4.57
C GLU A 114 -0.81 -17.82 4.73
N GLU A 115 -0.29 -18.40 5.83
CA GLU A 115 1.04 -18.02 6.33
C GLU A 115 2.22 -18.53 5.49
N MET A 116 2.16 -19.73 4.90
CA MET A 116 3.35 -20.25 4.21
C MET A 116 3.65 -19.51 2.89
N ASP A 117 2.68 -19.38 1.99
CA ASP A 117 2.87 -18.68 0.71
C ASP A 117 3.09 -17.18 0.90
N ALA A 118 2.50 -16.59 1.95
CA ALA A 118 2.72 -15.20 2.30
C ALA A 118 4.11 -14.99 2.91
N ARG A 119 4.57 -15.88 3.80
CA ARG A 119 5.91 -15.81 4.40
C ARG A 119 7.00 -16.01 3.35
N LEU A 120 6.84 -16.96 2.42
CA LEU A 120 7.80 -17.19 1.35
C LEU A 120 7.89 -15.97 0.41
N ARG A 121 6.75 -15.38 0.03
CA ARG A 121 6.73 -14.12 -0.73
C ARG A 121 7.32 -12.95 0.05
N GLU A 122 7.04 -12.86 1.34
CA GLU A 122 7.58 -11.81 2.21
C GLU A 122 9.11 -11.93 2.33
N GLU A 123 9.62 -13.15 2.48
CA GLU A 123 11.05 -13.45 2.55
C GLU A 123 11.77 -13.09 1.24
N ARG A 124 11.20 -13.45 0.09
CA ARG A 124 11.72 -13.05 -1.23
C ARG A 124 11.76 -11.55 -1.43
N VAL A 125 10.67 -10.85 -1.06
CA VAL A 125 10.64 -9.38 -1.13
C VAL A 125 11.68 -8.77 -0.20
N ARG A 126 11.84 -9.33 1.01
CA ARG A 126 12.84 -8.88 1.98
C ARG A 126 14.26 -9.08 1.46
N GLU A 127 14.55 -10.22 0.86
CA GLU A 127 15.85 -10.51 0.25
C GLU A 127 16.13 -9.60 -0.95
N ALA A 128 15.14 -9.40 -1.83
CA ALA A 128 15.25 -8.50 -2.97
C ALA A 128 15.50 -7.04 -2.53
N LEU A 129 14.82 -6.58 -1.47
CA LEU A 129 15.10 -5.28 -0.84
C LEU A 129 16.53 -5.22 -0.27
N GLY A 130 17.02 -6.32 0.30
CA GLY A 130 18.40 -6.49 0.76
C GLY A 130 19.44 -6.44 -0.36
N LYS A 131 19.08 -6.77 -1.60
CA LYS A 131 19.98 -6.69 -2.77
C LYS A 131 20.02 -5.32 -3.45
N LEU A 132 19.13 -4.39 -3.08
CA LEU A 132 19.17 -3.02 -3.60
C LEU A 132 20.41 -2.26 -3.10
N PRO A 133 21.04 -1.41 -3.95
CA PRO A 133 22.01 -0.44 -3.47
C PRO A 133 21.42 0.47 -2.40
N GLU A 134 22.23 0.87 -1.42
CA GLU A 134 21.79 1.61 -0.24
C GLU A 134 20.97 2.85 -0.60
N GLU A 135 21.44 3.64 -1.57
CA GLU A 135 20.74 4.85 -2.01
C GLU A 135 19.34 4.59 -2.58
N GLN A 136 19.11 3.42 -3.16
CA GLN A 136 17.82 3.01 -3.71
C GLN A 136 16.93 2.41 -2.63
N ARG A 137 17.52 1.60 -1.74
CA ARG A 137 16.83 1.05 -0.58
C ARG A 137 16.31 2.16 0.31
N GLU A 138 17.10 3.19 0.56
CA GLU A 138 16.71 4.30 1.43
C GLU A 138 15.53 5.09 0.86
N VAL A 139 15.55 5.47 -0.43
CA VAL A 139 14.39 6.17 -1.01
C VAL A 139 13.13 5.30 -1.07
N VAL A 140 13.28 3.97 -1.22
CA VAL A 140 12.16 3.03 -1.11
C VAL A 140 11.66 2.96 0.33
N ARG A 141 12.56 2.94 1.32
CA ARG A 141 12.22 2.96 2.74
C ARG A 141 11.38 4.19 3.09
N LEU A 142 11.89 5.37 2.75
CA LEU A 142 11.23 6.64 3.01
C LEU A 142 9.86 6.73 2.31
N ALA A 143 9.78 6.30 1.04
CA ALA A 143 8.54 6.37 0.27
C ALA A 143 7.48 5.38 0.76
N PHE A 144 7.87 4.13 1.02
CA PHE A 144 6.92 3.03 1.23
C PHE A 144 6.71 2.67 2.70
N PHE A 145 7.70 2.87 3.57
CA PHE A 145 7.59 2.54 4.99
C PHE A 145 7.34 3.77 5.86
N LEU A 146 7.92 4.92 5.54
CA LEU A 146 7.62 6.18 6.23
C LEU A 146 6.50 6.97 5.55
N GLY A 147 6.02 6.51 4.39
CA GLY A 147 4.92 7.12 3.67
C GLY A 147 5.21 8.51 3.10
N GLN A 148 6.49 8.91 3.01
CA GLN A 148 6.86 10.22 2.48
C GLN A 148 6.56 10.32 0.98
N SER A 149 6.12 11.48 0.54
CA SER A 149 6.03 11.83 -0.87
C SER A 149 7.41 12.09 -1.47
N HIS A 150 7.54 12.03 -2.80
CA HIS A 150 8.82 12.29 -3.45
C HIS A 150 9.38 13.70 -3.15
N SER A 151 8.51 14.69 -2.94
CA SER A 151 8.89 16.04 -2.52
C SER A 151 9.36 16.08 -1.07
N GLU A 152 8.67 15.42 -0.14
CA GLU A 152 9.11 15.33 1.26
C GLU A 152 10.44 14.57 1.40
N ILE A 153 10.68 13.54 0.58
CA ILE A 153 11.98 12.86 0.51
C ILE A 153 13.04 13.84 0.00
N SER A 154 12.74 14.59 -1.06
CA SER A 154 13.64 15.61 -1.62
C SER A 154 14.02 16.66 -0.57
N GLU A 155 13.03 17.16 0.18
CA GLU A 155 13.21 18.13 1.27
C GLU A 155 14.02 17.57 2.44
N SER A 156 13.67 16.38 2.93
CA SER A 156 14.31 15.77 4.11
C SER A 156 15.73 15.25 3.84
N THR A 157 16.03 14.85 2.60
CA THR A 157 17.35 14.31 2.23
C THR A 157 18.26 15.33 1.52
N GLY A 158 17.73 16.48 1.11
CA GLY A 158 18.42 17.46 0.27
C GLY A 158 18.66 17.00 -1.18
N LEU A 159 18.16 15.83 -1.58
CA LEU A 159 18.31 15.32 -2.94
C LEU A 159 17.37 16.06 -3.90
N PRO A 160 17.77 16.34 -5.15
CA PRO A 160 16.85 16.87 -6.15
C PRO A 160 15.67 15.92 -6.40
N LEU A 161 14.46 16.47 -6.59
CA LEU A 161 13.24 15.68 -6.84
C LEU A 161 13.39 14.71 -8.04
N GLY A 162 14.14 15.11 -9.08
CA GLY A 162 14.47 14.24 -10.21
C GLY A 162 15.29 13.03 -9.80
N THR A 163 16.26 13.21 -8.90
CA THR A 163 17.09 12.14 -8.34
C THR A 163 16.26 11.17 -7.51
N VAL A 164 15.37 11.68 -6.66
CA VAL A 164 14.44 10.84 -5.88
C VAL A 164 13.59 9.96 -6.80
N LYS A 165 12.93 10.56 -7.81
CA LYS A 165 12.11 9.81 -8.78
C LYS A 165 12.93 8.79 -9.56
N SER A 166 14.15 9.15 -9.99
CA SER A 166 15.03 8.25 -10.73
C SER A 166 15.47 7.06 -9.88
N ARG A 167 15.89 7.30 -8.62
CA ARG A 167 16.30 6.23 -7.69
C ARG A 167 15.16 5.27 -7.39
N ILE A 168 13.94 5.78 -7.16
CA ILE A 168 12.75 4.95 -6.96
C ILE A 168 12.45 4.10 -8.20
N ARG A 169 12.50 4.70 -9.40
CA ARG A 169 12.28 3.97 -10.66
C ARG A 169 13.31 2.85 -10.86
N LEU A 170 14.58 3.13 -10.63
CA LEU A 170 15.66 2.14 -10.75
C LEU A 170 15.53 1.03 -9.70
N ALA A 171 15.14 1.38 -8.47
CA ALA A 171 14.87 0.42 -7.42
C ALA A 171 13.76 -0.57 -7.85
N PHE A 172 12.65 -0.07 -8.36
CA PHE A 172 11.56 -0.93 -8.85
C PHE A 172 11.95 -1.81 -10.04
N GLY A 173 12.75 -1.28 -10.97
CA GLY A 173 13.28 -2.07 -12.08
C GLY A 173 14.11 -3.25 -11.59
N ARG A 174 14.98 -3.02 -10.59
CA ARG A 174 15.81 -4.08 -9.99
C ARG A 174 15.00 -5.07 -9.16
N LEU A 175 14.07 -4.58 -8.33
CA LEU A 175 13.20 -5.45 -7.55
C LEU A 175 12.40 -6.38 -8.45
N ARG A 176 11.89 -5.89 -9.57
CA ARG A 176 11.19 -6.72 -10.56
C ARG A 176 12.11 -7.82 -11.10
N GLN A 177 13.31 -7.46 -11.58
CA GLN A 177 14.27 -8.43 -12.12
C GLN A 177 14.66 -9.49 -11.09
N LEU A 178 14.89 -9.09 -9.84
CA LEU A 178 15.27 -10.00 -8.76
C LEU A 178 14.14 -10.96 -8.40
N ILE A 179 12.89 -10.52 -8.42
CA ILE A 179 11.73 -11.36 -8.11
C ILE A 179 11.41 -12.31 -9.28
N GLU A 180 11.47 -11.82 -10.53
CA GLU A 180 11.22 -12.64 -11.73
C GLU A 180 12.33 -13.69 -11.96
N ALA A 181 13.59 -13.36 -11.68
CA ALA A 181 14.69 -14.32 -11.80
C ALA A 181 14.61 -15.46 -10.78
N ASP A 182 14.02 -15.19 -9.61
CA ASP A 182 13.85 -16.17 -8.54
C ASP A 182 12.66 -17.12 -8.82
N GLU A 183 11.57 -16.61 -9.44
CA GLU A 183 10.45 -17.44 -9.91
C GLU A 183 10.88 -18.45 -11.00
N ALA A 184 11.90 -18.14 -11.81
CA ALA A 184 12.41 -19.05 -12.83
C ALA A 184 13.24 -20.22 -12.26
N VAL A 185 13.72 -20.12 -11.02
CA VAL A 185 14.55 -21.15 -10.37
C VAL A 185 13.70 -22.23 -9.68
N ASP A 186 12.44 -21.92 -9.34
CA ASP A 186 11.50 -22.85 -8.70
C ASP A 186 10.72 -23.75 -9.67
N VAL A 187 10.87 -23.57 -10.98
CA VAL A 187 10.09 -24.28 -12.02
C VAL A 187 10.86 -25.46 -12.65
N ASP A 188 12.13 -25.63 -12.29
CA ASP A 188 12.98 -26.79 -12.64
C ASP A 188 13.06 -27.81 -11.48
#